data_AF-A0A8J2SN90-F1
#
_entry.id   AF-A0A8J2SN90-F1
#
_cell.length_a   1.000
_cell.length_b   1.000
_cell.length_c   1.000
_cell.angle_alpha   90.00
_cell.angle_beta   90.00
_cell.angle_gamma   90.00
#
_symmetry.space_group_name_H-M   'P 1'
#
loop_
_entity.id
_entity.type
_entity.pdbx_description
1 polymer ?
#
loop_
_entity_poly.entity_id
_entity_poly.type
_entity_poly.pdbx_seq_one_letter_code
_entity_poly.pdbx_strand_id
1 'polypeptide(L)'
;MHSSVLAALLVTASALQPTKKMWGTAAWNWGSAVGDAHDAAAELRSSLSTEDARRDYLIALRTGRVSEASAKLCFALTCQRSGRALPAPFNDAYSALVRGEYENDAGFADLAACAAPGVDRYNLNVQLSVKPQRLTEFLEIIEANAVSTLREPRNLRYAWGESATVPGVYHFQESFVGKQGFDEHCAAPTFTAWEAFAGSDPFTAEPSVQFYVPTTSVAADHAPCVCVAAFLAALDFVPRGC
;
A
#
# COMPACT_ATOMS: atom_id res chain seq x y z
N MET A 1 -16.07 -12.12 -17.09
CA MET A 1 -16.84 -11.14 -16.28
C MET A 1 -16.29 -11.15 -14.85
N HIS A 2 -15.01 -10.85 -14.63
CA HIS A 2 -14.36 -10.99 -13.32
C HIS A 2 -14.12 -9.62 -12.68
N SER A 3 -15.19 -8.88 -12.37
CA SER A 3 -15.07 -7.47 -11.94
C SER A 3 -16.22 -6.98 -11.04
N SER A 4 -16.72 -7.79 -10.10
CA SER A 4 -17.68 -7.29 -9.09
C SER A 4 -17.18 -7.36 -7.64
N VAL A 5 -16.32 -8.33 -7.30
CA VAL A 5 -15.84 -8.51 -5.90
C VAL A 5 -14.72 -7.52 -5.55
N LEU A 6 -13.78 -7.27 -6.48
CA LEU A 6 -12.78 -6.18 -6.38
C LEU A 6 -13.42 -4.79 -6.27
N ALA A 7 -14.61 -4.61 -6.86
CA ALA A 7 -15.37 -3.37 -6.76
C ALA A 7 -16.07 -3.20 -5.41
N ALA A 8 -16.35 -4.29 -4.69
CA ALA A 8 -17.11 -4.27 -3.43
C ALA A 8 -16.26 -3.90 -2.19
N LEU A 9 -14.93 -4.05 -2.24
CA LEU A 9 -14.01 -3.59 -1.18
C LEU A 9 -13.85 -2.05 -1.11
N LEU A 10 -14.53 -1.31 -2.00
CA LEU A 10 -14.44 0.14 -2.16
C LEU A 10 -15.42 0.96 -1.31
N VAL A 11 -16.16 0.34 -0.39
CA VAL A 11 -17.11 0.99 0.54
C VAL A 11 -16.65 0.62 1.95
N THR A 12 -16.05 1.46 2.79
CA THR A 12 -16.20 2.90 3.10
C THR A 12 -14.87 3.42 3.65
N ALA A 13 -14.53 4.67 3.35
CA ALA A 13 -13.68 5.47 4.23
C ALA A 13 -14.17 6.91 4.06
N SER A 14 -14.84 7.44 5.09
CA SER A 14 -15.26 8.84 5.08
C SER A 14 -14.00 9.69 5.06
N ALA A 15 -13.75 10.35 3.93
CA ALA A 15 -12.59 11.18 3.74
C ALA A 15 -12.65 12.38 4.69
N LEU A 16 -11.66 12.50 5.57
CA LEU A 16 -11.23 13.83 6.00
C LEU A 16 -10.94 14.64 4.73
N GLN A 17 -11.75 15.66 4.49
CA GLN A 17 -11.54 16.62 3.40
C GLN A 17 -11.03 17.94 3.99
N PRO A 18 -9.71 18.08 4.26
CA PRO A 18 -9.13 19.40 4.29
C PRO A 18 -9.13 19.95 2.87
N THR A 19 -9.94 20.98 2.64
CA THR A 19 -9.89 21.79 1.44
C THR A 19 -8.96 22.97 1.73
N LYS A 20 -8.00 23.22 0.82
CA LYS A 20 -7.02 24.35 0.79
C LYS A 20 -5.63 24.10 1.34
N LYS A 21 -4.70 24.85 0.75
CA LYS A 21 -3.26 24.88 0.99
C LYS A 21 -2.94 24.97 2.49
N MET A 22 -2.34 23.92 3.03
CA MET A 22 -2.09 23.79 4.47
C MET A 22 -0.67 24.23 4.79
N TRP A 23 0.33 23.53 4.24
CA TRP A 23 1.71 23.52 4.69
C TRP A 23 2.50 24.82 4.46
N GLY A 24 1.94 25.77 3.70
CA GLY A 24 2.56 27.06 3.37
C GLY A 24 1.88 28.29 3.99
N THR A 25 0.87 28.12 4.86
CA THR A 25 0.14 29.25 5.47
C THR A 25 0.62 29.53 6.88
N ALA A 26 0.55 30.80 7.29
CA ALA A 26 0.89 31.19 8.67
C ALA A 26 -0.04 30.56 9.71
N ALA A 27 -1.31 30.31 9.34
CA ALA A 27 -2.29 29.68 10.22
C ALA A 27 -2.02 28.20 10.49
N TRP A 28 -1.39 27.50 9.53
CA TRP A 28 -1.02 26.09 9.68
C TRP A 28 -0.11 25.86 10.88
N ASN A 29 0.98 26.63 10.99
CA ASN A 29 1.83 26.65 12.18
C ASN A 29 2.29 25.25 12.66
N TRP A 30 2.81 24.43 11.74
CA TRP A 30 3.24 23.06 12.03
C TRP A 30 4.26 22.99 13.18
N GLY A 31 4.06 22.04 14.10
CA GLY A 31 4.93 21.84 15.27
C GLY A 31 4.59 22.73 16.47
N SER A 32 3.64 23.66 16.34
CA SER A 32 3.10 24.46 17.43
C SER A 32 1.96 23.74 18.17
N ALA A 33 1.72 24.15 19.42
CA ALA A 33 0.55 23.73 20.20
C ALA A 33 -0.73 24.52 19.85
N VAL A 34 -0.64 25.47 18.92
CA VAL A 34 -1.76 26.30 18.44
C VAL A 34 -1.69 26.46 16.93
N GLY A 35 -2.86 26.59 16.27
CA GLY A 35 -3.01 26.76 14.83
C GLY A 35 -3.63 25.55 14.14
N ASP A 36 -3.95 25.70 12.86
CA ASP A 36 -4.76 24.73 12.11
C ASP A 36 -4.11 23.34 12.03
N ALA A 37 -2.76 23.26 12.05
CA ALA A 37 -2.06 21.98 12.07
C ALA A 37 -2.30 21.20 13.36
N HIS A 38 -2.42 21.90 14.51
CA HIS A 38 -2.66 21.25 15.79
C HIS A 38 -4.03 20.57 15.79
N ASP A 39 -5.06 21.30 15.36
CA ASP A 39 -6.44 20.84 15.32
C ASP A 39 -6.60 19.68 14.32
N ALA A 40 -6.06 19.84 13.11
CA ALA A 40 -6.08 18.77 12.10
C ALA A 40 -5.32 17.53 12.57
N ALA A 41 -4.18 17.70 13.24
CA ALA A 41 -3.43 16.58 13.81
C ALA A 41 -4.19 15.87 14.94
N ALA A 42 -4.91 16.60 15.79
CA ALA A 42 -5.74 16.02 16.84
C ALA A 42 -6.89 15.19 16.24
N GLU A 43 -7.58 15.72 15.24
CA GLU A 43 -8.65 15.03 14.53
C GLU A 43 -8.14 13.74 13.85
N LEU A 44 -7.05 13.84 13.09
CA LEU A 44 -6.48 12.69 12.38
C LEU A 44 -5.96 11.62 13.36
N ARG A 45 -5.33 12.01 14.48
CA ARG A 45 -4.92 11.04 15.51
C ARG A 45 -6.10 10.31 16.14
N SER A 46 -7.21 11.03 16.38
CA SER A 46 -8.43 10.44 16.94
C SER A 46 -9.03 9.41 15.99
N SER A 47 -9.14 9.74 14.70
CA SER A 47 -9.70 8.84 13.68
C SER A 47 -8.81 7.63 13.40
N LEU A 48 -7.49 7.73 13.65
CA LEU A 48 -6.50 6.67 13.46
C LEU A 48 -6.06 6.00 14.78
N SER A 49 -6.88 6.09 15.82
CA SER A 49 -6.54 5.61 17.16
C SER A 49 -6.37 4.08 17.25
N THR A 50 -7.11 3.31 16.45
CA THR A 50 -7.05 1.84 16.44
C THR A 50 -6.18 1.29 15.30
N GLU A 51 -5.73 0.04 15.44
CA GLU A 51 -4.98 -0.66 14.40
C GLU A 51 -5.82 -0.85 13.12
N ASP A 52 -7.08 -1.25 13.27
CA ASP A 52 -7.99 -1.44 12.14
C ASP A 52 -8.27 -0.13 11.41
N ALA A 53 -8.46 0.99 12.12
CA ALA A 53 -8.63 2.28 11.48
C ALA A 53 -7.38 2.68 10.67
N ARG A 54 -6.18 2.36 11.15
CA ARG A 54 -4.93 2.59 10.40
C ARG A 54 -4.83 1.67 9.17
N ARG A 55 -5.25 0.41 9.25
CA ARG A 55 -5.33 -0.50 8.10
C ARG A 55 -6.31 0.02 7.04
N ASP A 56 -7.51 0.39 7.46
CA ASP A 56 -8.53 0.93 6.56
C ASP A 56 -8.07 2.24 5.92
N TYR A 57 -7.34 3.08 6.65
CA TYR A 57 -6.71 4.28 6.09
C TYR A 57 -5.69 3.97 4.99
N LEU A 58 -4.81 2.98 5.19
CA LEU A 58 -3.86 2.57 4.14
C LEU A 58 -4.57 2.02 2.90
N ILE A 59 -5.65 1.25 3.08
CA ILE A 59 -6.48 0.75 1.98
C ILE A 59 -7.13 1.92 1.23
N ALA A 60 -7.75 2.85 1.96
CA ALA A 60 -8.36 4.04 1.38
C ALA A 60 -7.33 4.90 0.64
N LEU A 61 -6.12 5.04 1.19
CA LEU A 61 -5.03 5.78 0.57
C LEU A 61 -4.60 5.11 -0.75
N ARG A 62 -4.27 3.82 -0.76
CA ARG A 62 -3.88 3.10 -1.99
C ARG A 62 -4.95 3.13 -3.08
N THR A 63 -6.22 3.19 -2.68
CA THR A 63 -7.37 3.27 -3.62
C THR A 63 -7.74 4.70 -4.01
N GLY A 64 -6.94 5.71 -3.64
CA GLY A 64 -7.15 7.11 -4.02
C GLY A 64 -8.36 7.77 -3.33
N ARG A 65 -8.86 7.18 -2.23
CA ARG A 65 -10.01 7.68 -1.47
C ARG A 65 -9.63 8.61 -0.31
N VAL A 66 -8.33 8.81 -0.08
CA VAL A 66 -7.80 9.76 0.90
C VAL A 66 -7.34 11.01 0.16
N SER A 67 -7.70 12.19 0.68
CA SER A 67 -7.26 13.47 0.14
C SER A 67 -5.73 13.62 0.27
N GLU A 68 -5.09 14.28 -0.69
CA GLU A 68 -3.64 14.51 -0.64
C GLU A 68 -3.22 15.28 0.63
N ALA A 69 -4.08 16.20 1.08
CA ALA A 69 -3.91 16.95 2.31
C ALA A 69 -3.84 16.04 3.54
N SER A 70 -4.79 15.11 3.67
CA SER A 70 -4.81 14.10 4.73
C SER A 70 -3.61 13.15 4.63
N ALA A 71 -3.24 12.73 3.41
CA ALA A 71 -2.07 11.89 3.17
C ALA A 71 -0.76 12.57 3.61
N LYS A 72 -0.56 13.86 3.26
CA LYS A 72 0.58 14.69 3.69
C LYS A 72 0.61 14.84 5.22
N LEU A 73 -0.53 15.07 5.85
CA LEU A 73 -0.66 15.15 7.31
C LEU A 73 -0.30 13.83 8.00
N CYS A 74 -0.84 12.71 7.51
CA CYS A 74 -0.52 11.39 8.04
C CYS A 74 0.97 11.05 7.88
N PHE A 75 1.55 11.35 6.71
CA PHE A 75 2.98 11.23 6.44
C PHE A 75 3.79 12.00 7.49
N ALA A 76 3.49 13.30 7.68
CA ALA A 76 4.23 14.15 8.60
C ALA A 76 4.11 13.72 10.06
N LEU A 77 2.92 13.28 10.51
CA LEU A 77 2.72 12.74 11.85
C LEU A 77 3.49 11.44 12.07
N THR A 78 3.53 10.59 11.06
CA THR A 78 4.29 9.33 11.12
C THR A 78 5.79 9.61 11.21
N CYS A 79 6.31 10.52 10.37
CA CYS A 79 7.68 11.02 10.46
C CYS A 79 8.00 11.57 11.86
N GLN A 80 7.13 12.45 12.39
CA GLN A 80 7.32 13.06 13.71
C GLN A 80 7.35 12.01 14.83
N ARG A 81 6.51 10.97 14.74
CA ARG A 81 6.45 9.88 15.73
C ARG A 81 7.70 9.01 15.70
N SER A 82 8.25 8.74 14.52
CA SER A 82 9.46 7.91 14.35
C SER A 82 10.73 8.58 14.90
N GLY A 83 10.69 9.87 15.25
CA GLY A 83 11.78 10.59 15.91
C GLY A 83 12.68 11.39 14.95
N ARG A 84 13.67 12.09 15.51
CA ARG A 84 14.51 13.09 14.79
C ARG A 84 15.56 12.52 13.83
N ALA A 85 15.71 11.19 13.73
CA ALA A 85 16.74 10.54 12.92
C ALA A 85 16.11 9.62 11.86
N LEU A 86 15.15 10.15 11.10
CA LEU A 86 14.69 9.47 9.89
C LEU A 86 15.86 9.38 8.89
N PRO A 87 16.09 8.23 8.26
CA PRO A 87 17.06 8.17 7.18
C PRO A 87 16.55 8.97 5.97
N ALA A 88 17.48 9.44 5.13
CA ALA A 88 17.12 9.84 3.78
C ALA A 88 16.53 8.61 3.03
N PRO A 89 15.52 8.81 2.17
CA PRO A 89 15.00 10.11 1.74
C PRO A 89 13.82 10.64 2.59
N PHE A 90 13.40 9.92 3.62
CA PHE A 90 12.20 10.28 4.41
C PHE A 90 12.36 11.60 5.17
N ASN A 91 13.55 11.85 5.73
CA ASN A 91 13.84 13.11 6.39
C ASN A 91 13.81 14.32 5.43
N ASP A 92 14.27 14.12 4.19
CA ASP A 92 14.33 15.18 3.18
C ASP A 92 12.91 15.51 2.71
N ALA A 93 12.10 14.49 2.41
CA ALA A 93 10.68 14.63 2.11
C ALA A 93 9.91 15.31 3.26
N TYR A 94 10.16 14.92 4.51
CA TYR A 94 9.55 15.57 5.67
C TYR A 94 9.95 17.05 5.79
N SER A 95 11.23 17.36 5.63
CA SER A 95 11.75 18.73 5.72
C SER A 95 11.21 19.62 4.61
N ALA A 96 11.08 19.10 3.38
CA ALA A 96 10.46 19.79 2.26
C ALA A 96 8.97 20.03 2.49
N LEU A 97 8.26 19.05 3.03
CA LEU A 97 6.83 19.18 3.37
C LEU A 97 6.60 20.27 4.43
N VAL A 98 7.40 20.29 5.51
CA VAL A 98 7.30 21.32 6.56
C VAL A 98 7.59 22.74 6.02
N ARG A 99 8.40 22.85 4.97
CA ARG A 99 8.66 24.12 4.27
C ARG A 99 7.57 24.50 3.25
N GLY A 100 6.53 23.69 3.11
CA GLY A 100 5.42 23.94 2.19
C GLY A 100 5.74 23.69 0.72
N GLU A 101 6.83 22.98 0.40
CA GLU A 101 7.31 22.81 -0.98
C GLU A 101 6.37 21.95 -1.85
N TYR A 102 5.45 21.21 -1.22
CA TYR A 102 4.48 20.34 -1.88
C TYR A 102 3.07 20.94 -2.01
N GLU A 103 2.92 22.26 -1.91
CA GLU A 103 1.62 22.98 -2.00
C GLU A 103 1.22 23.39 -3.43
N ASN A 104 1.92 22.85 -4.43
CA ASN A 104 1.64 23.03 -5.85
C ASN A 104 0.89 21.80 -6.43
N ASP A 105 0.43 21.91 -7.68
CA ASP A 105 -0.37 20.87 -8.35
C ASP A 105 0.36 19.52 -8.51
N ALA A 106 1.69 19.52 -8.59
CA ALA A 106 2.52 18.32 -8.63
C ALA A 106 2.99 17.86 -7.25
N GLY A 107 2.75 18.64 -6.19
CA GLY A 107 3.44 18.48 -4.91
C GLY A 107 3.20 17.14 -4.23
N PHE A 108 2.04 16.52 -4.42
CA PHE A 108 1.81 15.16 -3.89
C PHE A 108 2.59 14.09 -4.67
N ALA A 109 2.71 14.23 -5.98
CA ALA A 109 3.56 13.36 -6.80
C ALA A 109 5.04 13.56 -6.45
N ASP A 110 5.48 14.80 -6.21
CA ASP A 110 6.84 15.12 -5.80
C ASP A 110 7.16 14.57 -4.40
N LEU A 111 6.22 14.66 -3.44
CA LEU A 111 6.35 14.02 -2.13
C LEU A 111 6.51 12.50 -2.28
N ALA A 112 5.64 11.87 -3.07
CA ALA A 112 5.71 10.44 -3.34
C ALA A 112 7.04 10.04 -3.99
N ALA A 113 7.50 10.81 -4.98
CA ALA A 113 8.76 10.58 -5.67
C ALA A 113 9.99 10.82 -4.79
N CYS A 114 9.90 11.72 -3.81
CA CYS A 114 10.98 11.95 -2.86
C CYS A 114 11.01 10.87 -1.77
N ALA A 115 9.86 10.48 -1.22
CA ALA A 115 9.80 9.52 -0.11
C ALA A 115 9.99 8.06 -0.56
N ALA A 116 9.52 7.68 -1.75
CA ALA A 116 9.48 6.28 -2.18
C ALA A 116 10.73 5.63 -2.82
N PRO A 117 11.79 6.35 -3.27
CA PRO A 117 12.98 5.72 -3.85
C PRO A 117 13.75 4.81 -2.89
N GLY A 118 13.60 5.05 -1.57
CA GLY A 118 14.29 4.29 -0.52
C GLY A 118 13.49 3.12 0.06
N VAL A 119 12.32 2.80 -0.47
CA VAL A 119 11.51 1.67 0.01
C VAL A 119 12.08 0.38 -0.58
N ASP A 120 12.61 -0.50 0.27
CA ASP A 120 13.01 -1.85 -0.12
C ASP A 120 11.81 -2.60 -0.69
N ARG A 121 11.98 -3.26 -1.86
CA ARG A 121 10.90 -3.97 -2.54
C ARG A 121 11.25 -5.44 -2.68
N TYR A 122 10.31 -6.29 -2.30
CA TYR A 122 10.38 -7.72 -2.56
C TYR A 122 9.33 -8.06 -3.60
N ASN A 123 9.77 -8.46 -4.79
CA ASN A 123 8.88 -8.68 -5.93
C ASN A 123 9.02 -10.11 -6.41
N LEU A 124 7.91 -10.64 -6.91
CA LEU A 124 7.89 -11.93 -7.55
C LEU A 124 6.95 -11.91 -8.75
N ASN A 125 7.34 -12.69 -9.75
CA ASN A 125 6.44 -13.13 -10.79
C ASN A 125 6.13 -14.62 -10.54
N VAL A 126 4.86 -14.98 -10.66
CA VAL A 126 4.42 -16.38 -10.58
C VAL A 126 3.78 -16.77 -11.90
N GLN A 127 4.05 -17.98 -12.36
CA GLN A 127 3.32 -18.62 -13.44
C GLN A 127 2.77 -19.96 -12.96
N LEU A 128 1.48 -20.18 -13.21
CA LEU A 128 0.77 -21.40 -12.86
C LEU A 128 0.08 -21.97 -14.10
N SER A 129 0.19 -23.28 -14.31
CA SER A 129 -0.54 -23.99 -15.37
C SER A 129 -1.62 -24.85 -14.72
N VAL A 130 -2.86 -24.39 -14.67
CA VAL A 130 -3.95 -25.01 -13.89
C VAL A 130 -4.66 -26.09 -14.69
N LYS A 131 -4.92 -27.25 -14.08
CA LYS A 131 -5.72 -28.32 -14.69
C LYS A 131 -7.14 -27.82 -14.99
N PRO A 132 -7.71 -28.07 -16.19
CA PRO A 132 -9.06 -27.59 -16.53
C PRO A 132 -10.14 -27.98 -15.51
N GLN A 133 -10.02 -29.17 -14.91
CA GLN A 133 -10.97 -29.69 -13.93
C GLN A 133 -10.86 -29.01 -12.55
N ARG A 134 -9.78 -28.26 -12.30
CA ARG A 134 -9.52 -27.53 -11.05
C ARG A 134 -9.70 -26.02 -11.21
N LEU A 135 -10.11 -25.55 -12.40
CA LEU A 135 -10.13 -24.13 -12.74
C LEU A 135 -11.12 -23.33 -11.90
N THR A 136 -12.34 -23.83 -11.68
CA THR A 136 -13.34 -23.12 -10.86
C THR A 136 -12.86 -22.93 -9.43
N GLU A 137 -12.35 -24.00 -8.82
CA GLU A 137 -11.79 -23.97 -7.46
C GLU A 137 -10.59 -23.02 -7.37
N PHE A 138 -9.70 -23.05 -8.37
CA PHE A 138 -8.57 -22.13 -8.45
C PHE A 138 -9.02 -20.66 -8.46
N LEU A 139 -10.00 -20.32 -9.30
CA LEU A 139 -10.50 -18.95 -9.44
C LEU A 139 -11.12 -18.45 -8.13
N GLU A 140 -11.91 -19.29 -7.43
CA GLU A 140 -12.49 -18.93 -6.13
C GLU A 140 -11.40 -18.66 -5.07
N ILE A 141 -10.39 -19.53 -5.00
CA ILE A 141 -9.30 -19.40 -4.02
C ILE A 141 -8.43 -18.18 -4.32
N ILE A 142 -8.08 -17.95 -5.60
CA ILE A 142 -7.19 -16.86 -5.95
C ILE A 142 -7.86 -15.49 -5.88
N GLU A 143 -9.17 -15.40 -6.14
CA GLU A 143 -9.94 -14.19 -5.89
C GLU A 143 -9.96 -13.85 -4.40
N ALA A 144 -10.19 -14.84 -3.53
CA ALA A 144 -10.13 -14.65 -2.08
C ALA A 144 -8.72 -14.24 -1.60
N ASN A 145 -7.67 -14.86 -2.15
CA ASN A 145 -6.29 -14.50 -1.86
C ASN A 145 -6.02 -13.05 -2.29
N ALA A 146 -6.35 -12.66 -3.53
CA ALA A 146 -6.15 -11.31 -4.04
C ALA A 146 -6.85 -10.25 -3.18
N VAL A 147 -8.10 -10.51 -2.79
CA VAL A 147 -8.87 -9.64 -1.89
C VAL A 147 -8.16 -9.45 -0.55
N SER A 148 -7.64 -10.52 0.03
CA SER A 148 -6.90 -10.46 1.28
C SER A 148 -5.58 -9.71 1.11
N THR A 149 -4.80 -10.03 0.09
CA THR A 149 -3.48 -9.45 -0.14
C THR A 149 -3.54 -7.94 -0.37
N LEU A 150 -4.55 -7.45 -1.09
CA LEU A 150 -4.75 -6.01 -1.30
C LEU A 150 -5.08 -5.26 0.00
N ARG A 151 -5.46 -5.95 1.09
CA ARG A 151 -5.67 -5.39 2.43
C ARG A 151 -4.44 -5.46 3.32
N GLU A 152 -3.42 -6.22 2.93
CA GLU A 152 -2.18 -6.33 3.71
C GLU A 152 -1.44 -4.99 3.73
N PRO A 153 -0.95 -4.52 4.89
CA PRO A 153 -0.34 -3.18 5.00
C PRO A 153 0.88 -2.97 4.10
N ARG A 154 1.70 -4.01 3.92
CA ARG A 154 2.94 -3.97 3.15
C ARG A 154 2.78 -4.39 1.69
N ASN A 155 1.57 -4.68 1.22
CA ASN A 155 1.34 -4.95 -0.20
C ASN A 155 1.46 -3.65 -1.03
N LEU A 156 2.26 -3.71 -2.11
CA LEU A 156 2.42 -2.65 -3.10
C LEU A 156 1.66 -2.96 -4.38
N ARG A 157 1.63 -4.24 -4.75
CA ARG A 157 0.95 -4.74 -5.93
C ARG A 157 0.54 -6.19 -5.73
N TYR A 158 -0.65 -6.52 -6.22
CA TYR A 158 -1.07 -7.88 -6.47
C TYR A 158 -1.88 -7.88 -7.77
N ALA A 159 -1.20 -8.15 -8.88
CA ALA A 159 -1.82 -8.21 -10.20
C ALA A 159 -1.77 -9.65 -10.70
N TRP A 160 -2.86 -10.15 -11.27
CA TRP A 160 -2.91 -11.48 -11.83
C TRP A 160 -3.87 -11.57 -13.00
N GLY A 161 -3.69 -12.59 -13.85
CA GLY A 161 -4.58 -12.83 -14.98
C GLY A 161 -4.18 -14.06 -15.77
N GLU A 162 -5.12 -14.52 -16.59
CA GLU A 162 -4.86 -15.60 -17.55
C GLU A 162 -3.97 -15.09 -18.70
N SER A 163 -3.10 -15.95 -19.20
CA SER A 163 -2.29 -15.70 -20.39
C SER A 163 -3.19 -15.43 -21.58
N ALA A 164 -2.90 -14.36 -22.30
CA ALA A 164 -3.63 -13.99 -23.52
C ALA A 164 -3.44 -15.02 -24.67
N THR A 165 -2.48 -15.94 -24.55
CA THR A 165 -2.12 -16.87 -25.63
C THR A 165 -2.21 -18.34 -25.22
N VAL A 166 -2.24 -18.65 -23.93
CA VAL A 166 -2.26 -20.05 -23.42
C VAL A 166 -3.35 -20.20 -22.36
N PRO A 167 -4.52 -20.75 -22.72
CA PRO A 167 -5.61 -20.97 -21.77
C PRO A 167 -5.18 -21.85 -20.59
N GLY A 168 -5.66 -21.52 -19.39
CA GLY A 168 -5.31 -22.22 -18.16
C GLY A 168 -3.92 -21.89 -17.61
N VAL A 169 -3.13 -21.03 -18.27
CA VAL A 169 -1.90 -20.48 -17.71
C VAL A 169 -2.19 -19.12 -17.09
N TYR A 170 -1.81 -18.93 -15.84
CA TYR A 170 -2.02 -17.70 -15.09
C TYR A 170 -0.69 -17.08 -14.69
N HIS A 171 -0.61 -15.76 -14.78
CA HIS A 171 0.55 -14.97 -14.38
C HIS A 171 0.20 -14.05 -13.21
N PHE A 172 1.15 -13.89 -12.29
CA PHE A 172 1.05 -12.98 -11.16
C PHE A 172 2.25 -12.05 -11.18
N GLN A 173 1.99 -10.80 -10.77
CA GLN A 173 3.00 -9.84 -10.40
C GLN A 173 2.66 -9.34 -9.01
N GLU A 174 3.52 -9.67 -8.06
CA GLU A 174 3.35 -9.31 -6.66
C GLU A 174 4.53 -8.47 -6.19
N SER A 175 4.24 -7.49 -5.34
CA SER A 175 5.25 -6.61 -4.76
C SER A 175 4.89 -6.24 -3.35
N PHE A 176 5.88 -6.32 -2.46
CA PHE A 176 5.76 -6.02 -1.05
C PHE A 176 6.86 -5.08 -0.58
N VAL A 177 6.60 -4.33 0.49
CA VAL A 177 7.63 -3.57 1.20
C VAL A 177 8.54 -4.55 1.94
N GLY A 178 9.76 -4.70 1.44
CA GLY A 178 10.80 -5.60 1.93
C GLY A 178 10.37 -7.08 1.94
N LYS A 179 11.33 -7.96 2.27
CA LYS A 179 11.05 -9.40 2.43
C LYS A 179 10.03 -9.66 3.55
N GLN A 180 10.04 -8.81 4.58
CA GLN A 180 9.10 -8.88 5.69
C GLN A 180 7.64 -8.82 5.25
N GLY A 181 7.29 -7.97 4.27
CA GLY A 181 5.93 -7.90 3.74
C GLY A 181 5.51 -9.19 3.04
N PHE A 182 6.44 -9.84 2.33
CA PHE A 182 6.20 -11.14 1.71
C PHE A 182 6.08 -12.27 2.74
N ASP A 183 6.92 -12.27 3.77
CA ASP A 183 6.84 -13.28 4.84
C ASP A 183 5.49 -13.20 5.59
N GLU A 184 4.94 -12.00 5.76
CA GLU A 184 3.60 -11.79 6.32
C GLU A 184 2.48 -12.27 5.40
N HIS A 185 2.61 -12.01 4.09
CA HIS A 185 1.71 -12.54 3.09
C HIS A 185 1.64 -14.06 3.18
N CYS A 186 2.80 -14.73 3.23
CA CYS A 186 2.87 -16.19 3.37
C CYS A 186 2.31 -16.72 4.70
N ALA A 187 2.25 -15.90 5.75
CA ALA A 187 1.69 -16.26 7.05
C ALA A 187 0.17 -15.97 7.16
N ALA A 188 -0.44 -15.34 6.16
CA ALA A 188 -1.85 -14.97 6.20
C ALA A 188 -2.76 -16.21 6.16
N PRO A 189 -3.89 -16.23 6.90
CA PRO A 189 -4.82 -17.37 6.87
C PRO A 189 -5.36 -17.73 5.48
N THR A 190 -5.54 -16.73 4.62
CA THR A 190 -5.96 -16.90 3.21
C THR A 190 -4.88 -17.54 2.36
N PHE A 191 -3.60 -17.30 2.68
CA PHE A 191 -2.48 -17.98 2.05
C PHE A 191 -2.46 -19.47 2.40
N THR A 192 -2.90 -19.87 3.60
CA THR A 192 -3.04 -21.29 3.97
C THR A 192 -4.03 -22.04 3.06
N ALA A 193 -5.14 -21.41 2.68
CA ALA A 193 -6.09 -22.01 1.75
C ALA A 193 -5.48 -22.17 0.35
N TRP A 194 -4.73 -21.17 -0.10
CA TRP A 194 -3.95 -21.23 -1.33
C TRP A 194 -2.91 -22.36 -1.31
N GLU A 195 -2.12 -22.49 -0.24
CA GLU A 195 -1.12 -23.56 -0.08
C GLU A 195 -1.75 -24.95 -0.09
N ALA A 196 -2.88 -25.13 0.61
CA ALA A 196 -3.61 -26.39 0.61
C ALA A 196 -4.07 -26.79 -0.81
N PHE A 197 -4.56 -25.81 -1.59
CA PHE A 197 -4.90 -26.03 -2.99
C PHE A 197 -3.66 -26.38 -3.82
N ALA A 198 -2.60 -25.58 -3.73
CA ALA A 198 -1.35 -25.80 -4.48
C ALA A 198 -0.72 -27.18 -4.18
N GLY A 199 -0.83 -27.67 -2.94
CA GLY A 199 -0.37 -28.99 -2.51
C GLY A 199 -1.25 -30.17 -2.93
N SER A 200 -2.41 -29.93 -3.54
CA SER A 200 -3.38 -30.96 -3.94
C SER A 200 -3.23 -31.44 -5.39
N ASP A 201 -2.04 -31.25 -5.99
CA ASP A 201 -1.75 -31.53 -7.40
C ASP A 201 -2.74 -30.84 -8.39
N PRO A 202 -2.92 -29.51 -8.35
CA PRO A 202 -3.84 -28.82 -9.24
C PRO A 202 -3.22 -28.43 -10.60
N PHE A 203 -1.90 -28.59 -10.79
CA PHE A 203 -1.18 -28.03 -11.92
C PHE A 203 -0.79 -29.06 -12.97
N THR A 204 -0.80 -28.67 -14.24
CA THR A 204 -0.31 -29.50 -15.37
C THR A 204 1.20 -29.42 -15.57
N ALA A 205 1.86 -28.45 -14.92
CA ALA A 205 3.30 -28.27 -14.86
C ALA A 205 3.67 -27.65 -13.51
N GLU A 206 4.92 -27.81 -13.10
CA GLU A 206 5.45 -27.19 -11.88
C GLU A 206 5.25 -25.67 -11.89
N PRO A 207 4.74 -25.08 -10.79
CA PRO A 207 4.71 -23.63 -10.63
C PRO A 207 6.09 -22.99 -10.80
N SER A 208 6.15 -21.88 -11.53
CA SER A 208 7.37 -21.09 -11.67
C SER A 208 7.27 -19.82 -10.83
N VAL A 209 8.19 -19.63 -9.90
CA VAL A 209 8.30 -18.42 -9.05
C VAL A 209 9.65 -17.77 -9.30
N GLN A 210 9.65 -16.47 -9.62
CA GLN A 210 10.86 -15.71 -9.90
C GLN A 210 10.89 -14.45 -9.04
N PHE A 211 11.84 -14.37 -8.12
CA PHE A 211 12.05 -13.17 -7.30
C PHE A 211 12.98 -12.18 -8.00
N TYR A 212 12.68 -10.89 -7.86
CA TYR A 212 13.51 -9.83 -8.44
C TYR A 212 13.46 -8.53 -7.65
N VAL A 213 14.51 -7.72 -7.82
CA VAL A 213 14.59 -6.34 -7.36
C VAL A 213 14.51 -5.43 -8.58
N PRO A 214 13.51 -4.55 -8.69
CA PRO A 214 13.38 -3.62 -9.80
C PRO A 214 14.50 -2.57 -9.74
N THR A 215 14.99 -2.18 -10.91
CA THR A 215 15.98 -1.11 -11.06
C THR A 215 15.35 0.29 -10.99
N THR A 216 14.02 0.37 -11.01
CA THR A 216 13.23 1.59 -10.93
C THR A 216 12.69 1.83 -9.52
N SER A 217 12.48 3.10 -9.18
CA SER A 217 11.87 3.48 -7.90
C SER A 217 10.39 3.08 -7.85
N VAL A 218 9.83 2.92 -6.65
CA VAL A 218 8.38 2.67 -6.47
C VAL A 218 7.54 3.73 -7.20
N ALA A 219 7.97 4.99 -7.16
CA ALA A 219 7.29 6.13 -7.77
C ALA A 219 7.24 6.08 -9.30
N ALA A 220 8.14 5.35 -9.96
CA ALA A 220 8.08 5.16 -11.41
C ALA A 220 6.95 4.20 -11.82
N ASP A 221 6.59 3.26 -10.95
CA ASP A 221 5.70 2.14 -11.29
C ASP A 221 4.29 2.28 -10.69
N HIS A 222 4.08 3.22 -9.76
CA HIS A 222 2.85 3.32 -8.96
C HIS A 222 2.35 4.76 -8.83
N ALA A 223 1.04 4.90 -8.64
CA ALA A 223 0.42 6.18 -8.33
C ALA A 223 0.99 6.79 -7.02
N PRO A 224 1.00 8.12 -6.87
CA PRO A 224 1.53 8.78 -5.67
C PRO A 224 0.93 8.27 -4.35
N CYS A 225 -0.36 7.95 -4.34
CA CYS A 225 -1.03 7.45 -3.15
C CYS A 225 -0.52 6.06 -2.69
N VAL A 226 -0.19 5.17 -3.62
CA VAL A 226 0.42 3.87 -3.32
C VAL A 226 1.82 4.06 -2.76
N CYS A 227 2.58 5.01 -3.32
CA CYS A 227 3.94 5.34 -2.85
C CYS A 227 3.94 5.87 -1.41
N VAL A 228 3.00 6.75 -1.06
CA VAL A 228 2.86 7.26 0.31
C VAL A 228 2.38 6.16 1.27
N ALA A 229 1.47 5.29 0.84
CA ALA A 229 1.06 4.12 1.65
C ALA A 229 2.22 3.16 1.91
N ALA A 230 3.05 2.90 0.90
CA ALA A 230 4.26 2.09 0.99
C ALA A 230 5.22 2.63 2.06
N PHE A 231 5.42 3.96 2.04
CA PHE A 231 6.22 4.64 3.03
C PHE A 231 5.65 4.49 4.45
N LEU A 232 4.36 4.75 4.62
CA LEU A 232 3.72 4.61 5.93
C LEU A 232 3.91 3.18 6.46
N ALA A 233 3.72 2.18 5.61
CA ALA A 233 3.98 0.79 5.96
C ALA A 233 5.45 0.51 6.31
N ALA A 234 6.41 1.12 5.60
CA ALA A 234 7.85 0.99 5.88
C ALA A 234 8.27 1.61 7.22
N LEU A 235 7.54 2.61 7.72
CA LEU A 235 7.72 3.17 9.07
C LEU A 235 6.89 2.47 10.15
N ASP A 236 6.40 1.25 9.88
CA ASP A 236 5.51 0.48 10.77
C ASP A 236 4.33 1.33 11.27
N PHE A 237 3.70 2.09 10.35
CA PHE A 237 2.56 2.95 10.66
C PHE A 237 1.42 2.19 11.34
N VAL A 238 1.11 0.98 10.86
CA VAL A 238 0.26 -0.01 11.55
C VAL A 238 1.19 -0.83 12.44
N PRO A 239 1.30 -0.52 13.75
CA PRO A 239 2.09 -1.35 14.66
C PRO A 239 1.43 -2.74 14.69
N ARG A 240 2.23 -3.79 14.83
CA ARG A 240 1.69 -5.14 14.98
C ARG A 240 1.00 -5.27 16.33
N GLY A 241 -0.18 -5.88 16.37
CA GLY A 241 -0.69 -6.50 17.59
C GLY A 241 0.35 -7.49 18.12
N CYS A 242 0.65 -7.37 19.42
CA CYS A 242 1.46 -8.34 20.16
C CYS A 242 0.70 -9.65 20.32
#